data_AF-A0A4U2CRP2-F1
#
_entry.id   AF-A0A4U2CRP2-F1
#
_cell.length_a   1.000
_cell.length_b   1.000
_cell.length_c   1.000
_cell.angle_alpha   90.00
_cell.angle_beta   90.00
_cell.angle_gamma   90.00
#
_symmetry.space_group_name_H-M   'P 1'
#
loop_
_entity.id
_entity.type
_entity.pdbx_description
1 polymer ?
#
loop_
_entity_poly.entity_id
_entity_poly.type
_entity_poly.pdbx_seq_one_letter_code
_entity_poly.pdbx_strand_id
1 'polypeptide(L)'
;MTAINIQAKTIGLLNDFINHYESNDFYKNHEENFSELSSLVTNKSKKLSPPLNVLSVRLYNIAEHTSFCIGLYDYKFYLLAKSVIAAINENNPLSLANNTRSLVEQLAAISYLMDAIEKMISNLKDQGGLKKIDEIFKRAEKAINRVYLGEGKVKENSEHKAVHINDSLGVLEKEVSNINDLYSVLCEYVHPNFGNNKLVSSGKLGKGKFESVDINSESVTEILECSALVFELLDTKKIYHPSVSMRTYNLVEYFFVKGAKITTVFSQSSSKTTGDGKSQETALFFSKARNAPEAITLAKAYFDKHNIKVNGRHNGGISNGYIYDVFETSDGAFWVKVPVYQSLIADF
;
A
#
# COMPACT_ATOMS: atom_id res chain seq x y z
N MET A 1 -4.73 30.37 2.04
CA MET A 1 -5.84 29.78 2.83
C MET A 1 -5.82 30.48 4.19
N THR A 2 -6.94 30.84 4.80
CA THR A 2 -6.92 31.46 6.15
C THR A 2 -6.71 30.39 7.24
N ALA A 3 -6.13 30.73 8.38
CA ALA A 3 -5.82 29.78 9.47
C ALA A 3 -7.07 29.00 9.96
N ILE A 4 -8.21 29.68 10.09
CA ILE A 4 -9.50 29.06 10.45
C ILE A 4 -9.94 28.01 9.41
N ASN A 5 -9.60 28.21 8.13
CA ASN A 5 -9.95 27.29 7.05
C ASN A 5 -9.08 26.03 7.09
N ILE A 6 -7.77 26.14 7.39
CA ILE A 6 -6.93 24.95 7.49
C ILE A 6 -7.29 24.07 8.69
N GLN A 7 -7.57 24.66 9.86
CA GLN A 7 -7.94 23.88 11.04
C GLN A 7 -9.20 23.05 10.79
N ALA A 8 -10.24 23.66 10.24
CA ALA A 8 -11.49 22.97 9.90
C ALA A 8 -11.27 21.86 8.86
N LYS A 9 -10.46 22.13 7.83
CA LYS A 9 -10.06 21.14 6.82
C LYS A 9 -9.35 19.95 7.46
N THR A 10 -8.33 20.20 8.29
CA THR A 10 -7.54 19.16 8.97
C THR A 10 -8.44 18.30 9.85
N ILE A 11 -9.31 18.91 10.66
CA ILE A 11 -10.29 18.17 11.49
C ILE A 11 -11.24 17.32 10.63
N GLY A 12 -11.70 17.84 9.49
CA GLY A 12 -12.54 17.09 8.55
C GLY A 12 -11.86 15.82 8.05
N LEU A 13 -10.64 15.95 7.50
CA LEU A 13 -9.85 14.82 6.98
C LEU A 13 -9.58 13.76 8.05
N LEU A 14 -9.24 14.19 9.27
CA LEU A 14 -8.97 13.30 10.40
C LEU A 14 -10.22 12.51 10.81
N ASN A 15 -11.37 13.18 10.92
CA ASN A 15 -12.64 12.53 11.23
C ASN A 15 -13.08 11.57 10.14
N ASP A 16 -12.92 11.94 8.87
CA ASP A 16 -13.24 11.06 7.74
C ASP A 16 -12.41 9.77 7.79
N PHE A 17 -11.12 9.87 8.11
CA PHE A 17 -10.25 8.71 8.30
C PHE A 17 -10.70 7.86 9.50
N ILE A 18 -10.97 8.49 10.66
CA ILE A 18 -11.44 7.81 11.87
C ILE A 18 -12.73 7.05 11.61
N ASN A 19 -13.73 7.71 11.01
CA ASN A 19 -15.02 7.13 10.70
C ASN A 19 -14.88 5.94 9.74
N HIS A 20 -14.04 6.10 8.71
CA HIS A 20 -13.75 5.01 7.78
C HIS A 20 -13.13 3.80 8.48
N TYR A 21 -12.11 4.01 9.32
CA TYR A 21 -11.45 2.94 10.07
C TYR A 21 -12.42 2.24 11.04
N GLU A 22 -13.21 2.99 11.80
CA GLU A 22 -14.14 2.43 12.79
C GLU A 22 -15.26 1.61 12.14
N SER A 23 -15.71 2.02 10.94
CA SER A 23 -16.73 1.34 10.15
C SER A 23 -16.27 0.07 9.43
N ASN A 24 -14.97 -0.23 9.43
CA ASN A 24 -14.41 -1.34 8.67
C ASN A 24 -13.68 -2.35 9.57
N ASP A 25 -14.39 -3.39 9.98
CA ASP A 25 -13.86 -4.45 10.86
C ASP A 25 -12.75 -5.28 10.22
N PHE A 26 -12.58 -5.22 8.89
CA PHE A 26 -11.49 -5.91 8.19
C PHE A 26 -10.11 -5.51 8.73
N TYR A 27 -9.95 -4.26 9.17
CA TYR A 27 -8.67 -3.77 9.70
C TYR A 27 -8.34 -4.29 11.09
N LYS A 28 -9.31 -4.84 11.83
CA LYS A 28 -9.15 -5.18 13.25
C LYS A 28 -8.74 -6.65 13.45
N ASN A 29 -9.20 -7.55 12.59
CA ASN A 29 -9.05 -9.00 12.79
C ASN A 29 -8.24 -9.67 11.67
N HIS A 30 -6.94 -9.41 11.60
CA HIS A 30 -6.08 -9.99 10.56
C HIS A 30 -6.06 -11.52 10.59
N GLU A 31 -5.94 -12.14 11.77
CA GLU A 31 -5.89 -13.61 11.89
C GLU A 31 -7.16 -14.27 11.33
N GLU A 32 -8.35 -13.74 11.68
CA GLU A 32 -9.62 -14.24 11.18
C GLU A 32 -9.71 -14.10 9.65
N ASN A 33 -9.26 -12.98 9.10
CA ASN A 33 -9.31 -12.71 7.66
C ASN A 33 -8.36 -13.58 6.81
N PHE A 34 -7.29 -14.11 7.40
CA PHE A 34 -6.23 -14.80 6.64
C PHE A 34 -5.97 -16.25 7.05
N SER A 35 -6.48 -16.75 8.19
CA SER A 35 -6.23 -18.10 8.69
C SER A 35 -6.65 -19.23 7.73
N GLU A 36 -7.84 -19.12 7.12
CA GLU A 36 -8.33 -20.08 6.13
C GLU A 36 -7.45 -20.07 4.88
N LEU A 37 -7.09 -18.87 4.39
CA LEU A 37 -6.25 -18.69 3.22
C LEU A 37 -4.84 -19.26 3.45
N SER A 38 -4.26 -19.00 4.63
CA SER A 38 -2.94 -19.51 5.02
C SER A 38 -2.90 -21.03 5.04
N SER A 39 -3.94 -21.64 5.63
CA SER A 39 -4.10 -23.11 5.68
C SER A 39 -4.19 -23.71 4.27
N LEU A 40 -4.99 -23.08 3.41
CA LEU A 40 -5.21 -23.49 2.04
C LEU A 40 -3.96 -23.39 1.17
N VAL A 41 -3.24 -22.27 1.24
CA VAL A 41 -1.96 -22.07 0.54
C VAL A 41 -0.92 -23.08 1.01
N THR A 42 -0.84 -23.32 2.32
CA THR A 42 0.06 -24.32 2.89
C THR A 42 -0.25 -25.71 2.34
N ASN A 43 -1.53 -26.09 2.27
CA ASN A 43 -1.97 -27.39 1.76
C ASN A 43 -1.74 -27.55 0.26
N LYS A 44 -2.01 -26.52 -0.56
CA LYS A 44 -1.73 -26.54 -2.00
C LYS A 44 -0.23 -26.57 -2.27
N SER A 45 0.56 -25.83 -1.50
CA SER A 45 2.03 -25.78 -1.64
C SER A 45 2.70 -27.12 -1.36
N LYS A 46 2.22 -27.90 -0.37
CA LYS A 46 2.73 -29.25 -0.08
C LYS A 46 2.62 -30.22 -1.26
N LYS A 47 1.68 -29.99 -2.19
CA LYS A 47 1.47 -30.83 -3.38
C LYS A 47 2.41 -30.47 -4.54
N LEU A 48 3.15 -29.35 -4.45
CA LEU A 48 4.09 -28.92 -5.48
C LEU A 48 5.44 -29.62 -5.30
N SER A 49 6.15 -29.86 -6.41
CA SER A 49 7.53 -30.33 -6.36
C SER A 49 8.51 -29.18 -6.02
N PRO A 50 9.60 -29.44 -5.28
CA PRO A 50 10.68 -28.47 -5.12
C PRO A 50 11.22 -27.94 -6.46
N PRO A 51 11.59 -26.64 -6.54
CA PRO A 51 11.60 -25.64 -5.47
C PRO A 51 10.25 -24.89 -5.28
N LEU A 52 9.22 -25.22 -6.07
CA LEU A 52 7.99 -24.43 -6.14
C LEU A 52 7.20 -24.45 -4.82
N ASN A 53 7.21 -25.56 -4.08
CA ASN A 53 6.55 -25.68 -2.77
C ASN A 53 7.09 -24.70 -1.72
N VAL A 54 8.40 -24.42 -1.74
CA VAL A 54 9.03 -23.47 -0.81
C VAL A 54 8.76 -22.04 -1.24
N LEU A 55 8.89 -21.76 -2.54
CA LEU A 55 8.73 -20.41 -3.08
C LEU A 55 7.28 -19.92 -2.98
N SER A 56 6.28 -20.79 -3.19
CA SER A 56 4.87 -20.41 -3.05
C SER A 56 4.53 -19.97 -1.63
N VAL A 57 5.01 -20.71 -0.61
CA VAL A 57 4.82 -20.37 0.81
C VAL A 57 5.53 -19.06 1.15
N ARG A 58 6.77 -18.88 0.71
CA ARG A 58 7.51 -17.63 0.97
C ARG A 58 6.83 -16.41 0.36
N LEU A 59 6.38 -16.51 -0.90
CA LEU A 59 5.69 -15.41 -1.55
C LEU A 59 4.34 -15.09 -0.89
N TYR A 60 3.62 -16.12 -0.43
CA TYR A 60 2.42 -15.95 0.36
C TYR A 60 2.69 -15.21 1.67
N ASN A 61 3.71 -15.62 2.42
CA ASN A 61 4.08 -14.96 3.67
C ASN A 61 4.48 -13.48 3.42
N ILE A 62 5.16 -13.19 2.30
CA ILE A 62 5.44 -11.80 1.91
C ILE A 62 4.14 -11.02 1.69
N ALA A 63 3.15 -11.59 0.99
CA ALA A 63 1.85 -10.95 0.77
C ALA A 63 1.10 -10.72 2.09
N GLU A 64 0.99 -11.75 2.93
CA GLU A 64 0.30 -11.73 4.21
C GLU A 64 0.94 -10.74 5.19
N HIS A 65 2.26 -10.79 5.38
CA HIS A 65 2.95 -9.86 6.25
C HIS A 65 2.87 -8.41 5.73
N THR A 66 2.82 -8.21 4.40
CA THR A 66 2.59 -6.88 3.82
C THR A 66 1.19 -6.37 4.16
N SER A 67 0.14 -7.20 3.99
CA SER A 67 -1.23 -6.88 4.42
C SER A 67 -1.30 -6.56 5.91
N PHE A 68 -0.63 -7.36 6.74
CA PHE A 68 -0.56 -7.14 8.18
C PHE A 68 0.06 -5.78 8.51
N CYS A 69 1.19 -5.45 7.89
CA CYS A 69 1.83 -4.14 8.07
C CYS A 69 0.91 -3.00 7.65
N ILE A 70 0.18 -3.11 6.53
CA ILE A 70 -0.78 -2.08 6.11
C ILE A 70 -1.81 -1.85 7.22
N GLY A 71 -2.47 -2.91 7.73
CA GLY A 71 -3.47 -2.79 8.80
C GLY A 71 -2.89 -2.23 10.11
N LEU A 72 -1.66 -2.62 10.47
CA LEU A 72 -0.97 -2.07 11.63
C LEU A 72 -0.72 -0.56 11.49
N TYR A 73 -0.29 -0.10 10.32
CA TYR A 73 -0.07 1.32 10.06
C TYR A 73 -1.38 2.10 10.03
N ASP A 74 -2.45 1.55 9.44
CA ASP A 74 -3.78 2.16 9.49
C ASP A 74 -4.26 2.36 10.93
N TYR A 75 -4.02 1.38 11.81
CA TYR A 75 -4.33 1.53 13.24
C TYR A 75 -3.48 2.60 13.92
N LYS A 76 -2.19 2.69 13.60
CA LYS A 76 -1.33 3.78 14.11
C LYS A 76 -1.79 5.15 13.64
N PHE A 77 -2.18 5.29 12.37
CA PHE A 77 -2.75 6.53 11.84
C PHE A 77 -4.07 6.88 12.53
N TYR A 78 -4.92 5.89 12.83
CA TYR A 78 -6.15 6.08 13.59
C TYR A 78 -5.88 6.65 14.99
N LEU A 79 -4.92 6.08 15.73
CA LEU A 79 -4.54 6.58 17.05
C LEU A 79 -3.94 7.99 16.97
N LEU A 80 -3.04 8.23 16.02
CA LEU A 80 -2.44 9.54 15.81
C LEU A 80 -3.47 10.58 15.37
N ALA A 81 -4.47 10.21 14.58
CA ALA A 81 -5.55 11.11 14.17
C ALA A 81 -6.33 11.61 15.39
N LYS A 82 -6.70 10.70 16.30
CA LYS A 82 -7.35 11.05 17.57
C LYS A 82 -6.48 11.99 18.41
N SER A 83 -5.19 11.71 18.50
CA SER A 83 -4.23 12.55 19.24
C SER A 83 -4.07 13.95 18.62
N VAL A 84 -4.07 14.07 17.30
CA VAL A 84 -4.04 15.37 16.61
C VAL A 84 -5.31 16.17 16.89
N ILE A 85 -6.49 15.57 16.79
CA ILE A 85 -7.76 16.24 17.12
C ILE A 85 -7.75 16.71 18.58
N ALA A 86 -7.31 15.87 19.52
CA ALA A 86 -7.20 16.24 20.92
C ALA A 86 -6.26 17.44 21.13
N ALA A 87 -5.08 17.42 20.49
CA ALA A 87 -4.13 18.53 20.57
C ALA A 87 -4.70 19.85 20.01
N ILE A 88 -5.51 19.79 18.95
CA ILE A 88 -6.19 20.97 18.40
C ILE A 88 -7.24 21.50 19.40
N ASN A 89 -8.09 20.62 19.93
CA ASN A 89 -9.18 21.00 20.85
C ASN A 89 -8.66 21.59 22.17
N GLU A 90 -7.50 21.11 22.63
CA GLU A 90 -6.85 21.59 23.86
C GLU A 90 -5.95 22.82 23.63
N ASN A 91 -5.84 23.32 22.39
CA ASN A 91 -4.90 24.36 22.00
C ASN A 91 -3.46 24.05 22.47
N ASN A 92 -3.01 22.83 22.15
CA ASN A 92 -1.71 22.30 22.55
C ASN A 92 -0.78 22.12 21.33
N PRO A 93 -0.11 23.20 20.87
CA PRO A 93 0.72 23.17 19.68
C PRO A 93 1.96 22.26 19.80
N LEU A 94 2.46 22.05 21.02
CA LEU A 94 3.58 21.12 21.25
C LEU A 94 3.16 19.67 21.02
N SER A 95 2.00 19.27 21.54
CA SER A 95 1.42 17.94 21.27
C SER A 95 1.11 17.79 19.78
N LEU A 96 0.56 18.82 19.16
CA LEU A 96 0.26 18.83 17.72
C LEU A 96 1.51 18.60 16.86
N ALA A 97 2.62 19.29 17.14
CA ALA A 97 3.89 19.12 16.44
C ALA A 97 4.43 17.68 16.57
N ASN A 98 4.41 17.13 17.80
CA ASN A 98 4.86 15.77 18.06
C ASN A 98 4.04 14.73 17.29
N ASN A 99 2.71 14.81 17.39
CA ASN A 99 1.82 13.87 16.71
C ASN A 99 1.95 13.99 15.19
N THR A 100 2.08 15.21 14.66
CA THR A 100 2.26 15.45 13.22
C THR A 100 3.60 14.94 12.71
N ARG A 101 4.68 15.10 13.47
CA ARG A 101 5.97 14.50 13.15
C ARG A 101 5.85 12.97 13.10
N SER A 102 5.21 12.35 14.10
CA SER A 102 5.00 10.90 14.11
C SER A 102 4.16 10.44 12.92
N LEU A 103 3.15 11.21 12.48
CA LEU A 103 2.38 10.91 11.27
C LEU A 103 3.28 10.83 10.03
N VAL A 104 4.17 11.80 9.83
CA VAL A 104 5.12 11.82 8.71
C VAL A 104 6.09 10.64 8.78
N GLU A 105 6.62 10.32 9.96
CA GLU A 105 7.51 9.17 10.15
C GLU A 105 6.81 7.84 9.83
N GLN A 106 5.55 7.67 10.24
CA GLN A 106 4.78 6.48 9.90
C GLN A 106 4.49 6.40 8.40
N LEU A 107 4.10 7.51 7.76
CA LEU A 107 3.85 7.57 6.32
C LEU A 107 5.11 7.20 5.52
N ALA A 108 6.26 7.76 5.90
CA ALA A 108 7.53 7.45 5.26
C ALA A 108 7.87 5.95 5.37
N ALA A 109 7.68 5.35 6.54
CA ALA A 109 8.00 3.95 6.77
C ALA A 109 7.10 2.99 5.96
N ILE A 110 5.78 3.26 5.86
CA ILE A 110 4.90 2.44 5.02
C ILE A 110 5.20 2.65 3.53
N SER A 111 5.52 3.87 3.08
CA SER A 111 5.94 4.12 1.70
C SER A 111 7.22 3.37 1.32
N TYR A 112 8.19 3.29 2.24
CA TYR A 112 9.39 2.45 2.07
C TYR A 112 9.03 0.97 1.87
N LEU A 113 8.11 0.43 2.67
CA LEU A 113 7.65 -0.95 2.52
C LEU A 113 6.99 -1.16 1.15
N MET A 114 6.07 -0.27 0.76
CA MET A 114 5.36 -0.38 -0.52
C MET A 114 6.31 -0.32 -1.71
N ASP A 115 7.31 0.58 -1.71
CA ASP A 115 8.34 0.65 -2.75
C ASP A 115 9.18 -0.64 -2.83
N ALA A 116 9.49 -1.26 -1.68
CA ALA A 116 10.21 -2.53 -1.65
C ALA A 116 9.39 -3.70 -2.25
N ILE A 117 8.09 -3.77 -1.96
CA ILE A 117 7.20 -4.80 -2.51
C ILE A 117 6.93 -4.56 -4.00
N GLU A 118 6.75 -3.31 -4.43
CA GLU A 118 6.63 -2.96 -5.85
C GLU A 118 7.88 -3.36 -6.65
N LYS A 119 9.07 -3.05 -6.12
CA LYS A 119 10.33 -3.48 -6.72
C LYS A 119 10.44 -5.00 -6.77
N MET A 120 9.96 -5.72 -5.75
CA MET A 120 9.92 -7.17 -5.77
C MET A 120 9.05 -7.67 -6.93
N ILE A 121 7.80 -7.22 -7.03
CA ILE A 121 6.87 -7.60 -8.10
C ILE A 121 7.48 -7.31 -9.48
N SER A 122 8.04 -6.11 -9.67
CA SER A 122 8.68 -5.73 -10.94
C SER A 122 9.89 -6.60 -11.27
N ASN A 123 10.72 -6.96 -10.28
CA ASN A 123 11.94 -7.76 -10.52
C ASN A 123 11.65 -9.26 -10.71
N LEU A 124 10.49 -9.73 -10.25
CA LEU A 124 10.04 -11.11 -10.52
C LEU A 124 9.58 -11.28 -11.96
N LYS A 125 9.10 -10.21 -12.60
CA LYS A 125 8.62 -10.25 -13.99
C LYS A 125 9.66 -10.92 -14.90
N ASP A 126 9.21 -11.96 -15.61
CA ASP A 126 10.03 -12.74 -16.55
C ASP A 126 11.27 -13.41 -15.93
N GLN A 127 11.30 -13.56 -14.60
CA GLN A 127 12.37 -14.25 -13.91
C GLN A 127 12.14 -15.77 -13.88
N GLY A 128 13.19 -16.52 -14.22
CA GLY A 128 13.22 -17.99 -14.15
C GLY A 128 14.39 -18.58 -13.36
N GLY A 129 15.33 -17.75 -12.91
CA GLY A 129 16.52 -18.19 -12.18
C GLY A 129 16.27 -18.26 -10.68
N LEU A 130 16.33 -19.47 -10.09
CA LEU A 130 16.07 -19.72 -8.67
C LEU A 130 16.88 -18.79 -7.74
N LYS A 131 18.19 -18.63 -7.99
CA LYS A 131 19.06 -17.76 -7.17
C LYS A 131 18.59 -16.30 -7.19
N LYS A 132 18.19 -15.78 -8.36
CA LYS A 132 17.70 -14.41 -8.50
C LYS A 132 16.36 -14.24 -7.80
N ILE A 133 15.45 -15.21 -7.92
CA ILE A 133 14.16 -15.22 -7.21
C ILE A 133 14.38 -15.18 -5.70
N ASP A 134 15.28 -16.02 -5.19
CA ASP A 134 15.63 -16.07 -3.77
C ASP A 134 16.18 -14.72 -3.26
N GLU A 135 17.09 -14.09 -4.02
CA GLU A 135 17.62 -12.76 -3.70
C GLU A 135 16.57 -11.64 -3.74
N ILE A 136 15.56 -11.76 -4.61
CA ILE A 136 14.44 -10.83 -4.69
C ILE A 136 13.54 -10.99 -3.45
N PHE A 137 13.17 -12.23 -3.09
CA PHE A 137 12.36 -12.51 -1.91
C PHE A 137 13.06 -12.06 -0.62
N LYS A 138 14.35 -12.38 -0.47
CA LYS A 138 15.14 -11.96 0.72
C LYS A 138 15.14 -10.44 0.92
N ARG A 139 15.15 -9.66 -0.16
CA ARG A 139 15.08 -8.19 -0.07
C ARG A 139 13.72 -7.72 0.43
N ALA A 140 12.63 -8.31 -0.05
CA ALA A 140 11.28 -8.00 0.39
C ALA A 140 11.06 -8.42 1.86
N GLU A 141 11.43 -9.65 2.22
CA GLU A 141 11.38 -10.16 3.60
C GLU A 141 12.18 -9.27 4.55
N LYS A 142 13.38 -8.85 4.14
CA LYS A 142 14.19 -7.90 4.92
C LYS A 142 13.49 -6.54 5.09
N ALA A 143 12.83 -6.01 4.05
CA ALA A 143 12.11 -4.75 4.17
C ALA A 143 10.94 -4.86 5.16
N ILE A 144 10.15 -5.94 5.08
CA ILE A 144 9.07 -6.25 6.01
C ILE A 144 9.61 -6.32 7.44
N ASN A 145 10.64 -7.14 7.68
CA ASN A 145 11.20 -7.34 9.02
C ASN A 145 11.78 -6.04 9.60
N ARG A 146 12.42 -5.19 8.78
CA ARG A 146 12.95 -3.91 9.26
C ARG A 146 11.87 -2.89 9.61
N VAL A 147 10.72 -2.94 8.94
CA VAL A 147 9.58 -2.04 9.21
C VAL A 147 8.78 -2.52 10.42
N TYR A 148 8.63 -3.84 10.57
CA TYR A 148 7.85 -4.44 11.66
C TYR A 148 8.63 -4.64 12.96
N LEU A 149 9.83 -5.24 12.88
CA LEU A 149 10.68 -5.62 14.02
C LEU A 149 11.88 -4.67 14.21
N GLY A 150 11.92 -3.57 13.46
CA GLY A 150 13.07 -2.66 13.44
C GLY A 150 13.39 -2.07 14.81
N GLU A 151 14.58 -2.33 15.32
CA GLU A 151 15.04 -1.77 16.60
C GLU A 151 16.11 -0.68 16.39
N GLY A 152 16.10 0.32 17.29
CA GLY A 152 17.09 1.40 17.32
C GLY A 152 18.46 0.95 17.81
N LYS A 153 19.46 1.84 17.70
CA LYS A 153 20.88 1.56 17.98
C LYS A 153 21.21 1.05 19.40
N VAL A 154 20.28 1.13 20.34
CA VAL A 154 20.49 0.69 21.73
C VAL A 154 20.59 -0.83 21.84
N LYS A 155 20.11 -1.58 20.84
CA LYS A 155 20.23 -3.04 20.77
C LYS A 155 21.23 -3.43 19.67
N GLU A 156 22.52 -3.35 19.98
CA GLU A 156 23.63 -3.66 19.06
C GLU A 156 23.56 -5.07 18.42
N ASN A 157 22.77 -5.99 19.00
CA ASN A 157 22.59 -7.36 18.52
C ASN A 157 21.21 -7.64 17.89
N SER A 158 20.41 -6.62 17.54
CA SER A 158 19.13 -6.91 16.89
C SER A 158 19.39 -7.48 15.48
N GLU A 159 18.81 -8.64 15.16
CA GLU A 159 18.81 -9.20 13.80
C GLU A 159 18.12 -8.28 12.78
N HIS A 160 17.34 -7.30 13.27
CA HIS A 160 16.51 -6.42 12.46
C HIS A 160 16.75 -4.94 12.79
N LYS A 161 17.81 -4.37 12.20
CA LYS A 161 18.08 -2.93 12.28
C LYS A 161 16.92 -2.12 11.66
N ALA A 162 16.37 -1.17 12.42
CA ALA A 162 15.32 -0.27 11.94
C ALA A 162 15.66 0.41 10.60
N VAL A 163 14.62 0.75 9.84
CA VAL A 163 14.76 1.64 8.67
C VAL A 163 15.17 3.02 9.17
N HIS A 164 16.21 3.60 8.58
CA HIS A 164 16.61 4.96 8.94
C HIS A 164 15.58 5.93 8.36
N ILE A 165 15.16 6.93 9.14
CA ILE A 165 14.10 7.86 8.73
C ILE A 165 14.40 8.53 7.37
N ASN A 166 15.65 8.95 7.14
CA ASN A 166 16.06 9.53 5.86
C ASN A 166 15.93 8.57 4.66
N ASP A 167 16.13 7.26 4.86
CA ASP A 167 15.94 6.27 3.78
C ASP A 167 14.46 6.20 3.38
N SER A 168 13.57 6.21 4.37
CA SER A 168 12.12 6.21 4.15
C SER A 168 11.61 7.54 3.59
N LEU A 169 12.14 8.67 4.05
CA LEU A 169 11.80 9.99 3.52
C LEU A 169 12.23 10.13 2.06
N GLY A 170 13.41 9.61 1.67
CA GLY A 170 13.85 9.61 0.28
C GLY A 170 12.97 8.78 -0.65
N VAL A 171 12.22 7.80 -0.12
CA VAL A 171 11.17 7.11 -0.90
C VAL A 171 9.92 7.98 -1.02
N LEU A 172 9.47 8.57 0.09
CA LEU A 172 8.28 9.43 0.13
C LEU A 172 8.46 10.71 -0.69
N GLU A 173 9.68 11.24 -0.81
CA GLU A 173 10.02 12.43 -1.58
C GLU A 173 9.70 12.31 -3.07
N LYS A 174 9.67 11.08 -3.61
CA LYS A 174 9.24 10.83 -5.00
C LYS A 174 7.77 11.17 -5.24
N GLU A 175 6.97 11.21 -4.18
CA GLU A 175 5.55 11.55 -4.21
C GLU A 175 5.28 12.95 -3.64
N VAL A 176 6.09 13.38 -2.68
CA VAL A 176 5.98 14.66 -1.98
C VAL A 176 7.33 15.36 -1.99
N SER A 177 7.58 16.17 -3.02
CA SER A 177 8.92 16.70 -3.31
C SER A 177 9.55 17.54 -2.19
N ASN A 178 8.76 18.13 -1.30
CA ASN A 178 9.23 18.97 -0.19
C ASN A 178 9.14 18.29 1.19
N ILE A 179 8.96 16.96 1.24
CA ILE A 179 8.73 16.27 2.53
C ILE A 179 9.91 16.38 3.49
N ASN A 180 11.14 16.43 2.99
CA ASN A 180 12.33 16.60 3.83
C ASN A 180 12.33 17.96 4.54
N ASP A 181 11.91 19.01 3.84
CA ASP A 181 11.82 20.37 4.41
C ASP A 181 10.72 20.41 5.47
N LEU A 182 9.53 19.88 5.16
CA LEU A 182 8.42 19.78 6.11
C LEU A 182 8.81 18.98 7.37
N TYR A 183 9.48 17.84 7.19
CA TYR A 183 9.95 17.04 8.31
C TYR A 183 11.01 17.77 9.15
N SER A 184 11.89 18.57 8.50
CA SER A 184 12.91 19.37 9.19
C SER A 184 12.26 20.46 10.05
N VAL A 185 11.25 21.15 9.53
CA VAL A 185 10.44 22.12 10.28
C VAL A 185 9.77 21.45 11.49
N LEU A 186 9.13 20.29 11.31
CA LEU A 186 8.54 19.56 12.43
C LEU A 186 9.58 19.14 13.49
N CYS A 187 10.80 18.83 13.06
CA CYS A 187 11.90 18.54 13.98
C CYS A 187 12.31 19.77 14.82
N GLU A 188 12.25 20.98 14.26
CA GLU A 188 12.51 22.23 15.00
C GLU A 188 11.52 22.43 16.16
N TYR A 189 10.25 22.11 15.93
CA TYR A 189 9.18 22.24 16.91
C TYR A 189 9.19 21.15 17.99
N VAL A 190 9.91 20.04 17.78
CA VAL A 190 9.93 18.89 18.69
C VAL A 190 11.24 18.79 19.49
N HIS A 191 12.39 19.09 18.87
CA HIS A 191 13.67 18.93 19.56
C HIS A 191 13.90 20.02 20.61
N PRO A 192 14.39 19.66 21.83
CA PRO A 192 14.78 20.64 22.83
C PRO A 192 15.79 21.63 22.26
N ASN A 193 15.53 22.93 22.42
CA ASN A 193 16.40 24.04 22.00
C ASN A 193 16.39 24.39 20.50
N PHE A 194 15.51 23.80 19.68
CA PHE A 194 15.43 24.07 18.23
C PHE A 194 14.22 24.92 17.81
N GLY A 195 13.64 25.72 18.72
CA GLY A 195 12.52 26.61 18.40
C GLY A 195 11.18 26.17 18.98
N ASN A 196 11.10 24.99 19.60
CA ASN A 196 9.93 24.52 20.34
C ASN A 196 9.43 25.51 21.42
N ASN A 197 10.32 26.30 22.02
CA ASN A 197 9.96 27.38 22.95
C ASN A 197 9.03 28.43 22.32
N LYS A 198 9.11 28.63 21.00
CA LYS A 198 8.21 29.53 20.27
C LYS A 198 6.75 29.07 20.32
N LEU A 199 6.48 27.79 20.62
CA LEU A 199 5.11 27.26 20.73
C LEU A 199 4.49 27.48 22.11
N VAL A 200 5.31 27.80 23.12
CA VAL A 200 4.90 27.84 24.54
C VAL A 200 5.36 29.10 25.28
N SER A 201 5.86 30.10 24.53
CA SER A 201 6.32 31.38 25.08
C SER A 201 6.17 32.50 24.05
N SER A 202 5.57 33.63 24.48
CA SER A 202 5.38 34.83 23.67
C SER A 202 6.55 35.82 23.73
N GLY A 203 7.65 35.48 24.41
CA GLY A 203 8.71 36.42 24.76
C GLY A 203 10.14 35.98 24.42
N LYS A 204 11.11 36.68 25.03
CA LYS A 204 12.54 36.40 24.95
C LYS A 204 13.01 35.69 26.23
N LEU A 205 14.23 35.17 26.21
CA LEU A 205 14.83 34.60 27.41
C LEU A 205 14.77 35.61 28.59
N GLY A 206 14.15 35.20 29.69
CA GLY A 206 13.97 36.02 30.89
C GLY A 206 12.85 37.08 30.83
N LYS A 207 12.08 37.17 29.73
CA LYS A 207 10.97 38.13 29.57
C LYS A 207 9.86 37.55 28.70
N GLY A 208 8.65 37.38 29.23
CA GLY A 208 7.51 36.88 28.45
C GLY A 208 6.45 36.22 29.32
N LYS A 209 5.45 35.60 28.69
CA LYS A 209 4.48 34.73 29.35
C LYS A 209 4.66 33.30 28.87
N PHE A 210 4.46 32.35 29.79
CA PHE A 210 4.31 30.94 29.43
C PHE A 210 2.85 30.72 29.04
N GLU A 211 2.60 30.67 27.75
CA GLU A 211 1.27 30.48 27.18
C GLU A 211 1.40 29.73 25.86
N SER A 212 0.43 28.87 25.56
CA SER A 212 0.35 28.26 24.23
C SER A 212 0.17 29.36 23.20
N VAL A 213 0.92 29.27 22.11
CA VAL A 213 0.64 30.11 20.95
C VAL A 213 -0.73 29.75 20.37
N ASP A 214 -1.43 30.77 19.88
CA ASP A 214 -2.73 30.61 19.23
C ASP A 214 -2.67 29.57 18.10
N ILE A 215 -3.68 28.71 18.04
CA ILE A 215 -3.84 27.70 16.98
C ILE A 215 -3.85 28.32 15.57
N ASN A 216 -4.17 29.61 15.45
CA ASN A 216 -4.18 30.36 14.21
C ASN A 216 -2.84 31.05 13.88
N SER A 217 -1.81 30.83 14.69
CA SER A 217 -0.47 31.32 14.37
C SER A 217 0.12 30.67 13.12
N GLU A 218 1.07 31.34 12.50
CA GLU A 218 1.76 30.84 11.30
C GLU A 218 2.44 29.48 11.56
N SER A 219 3.16 29.34 12.67
CA SER A 219 3.81 28.07 13.06
C SER A 219 2.82 26.94 13.25
N VAL A 220 1.64 27.20 13.83
CA VAL A 220 0.63 26.15 14.02
C VAL A 220 -0.08 25.83 12.70
N THR A 221 -0.34 26.84 11.87
CA THR A 221 -0.88 26.68 10.51
C THR A 221 0.01 25.71 9.70
N GLU A 222 1.32 25.89 9.73
CA GLU A 222 2.28 25.03 9.03
C GLU A 222 2.24 23.57 9.53
N ILE A 223 2.10 23.35 10.85
CA ILE A 223 1.93 22.01 11.43
C ILE A 223 0.59 21.40 10.97
N LEU A 224 -0.49 22.18 10.95
CA LEU A 224 -1.81 21.73 10.50
C LEU A 224 -1.82 21.37 9.01
N GLU A 225 -1.11 22.13 8.17
CA GLU A 225 -0.92 21.85 6.74
C GLU A 225 -0.18 20.52 6.53
N CYS A 226 0.87 20.27 7.31
CA CYS A 226 1.58 18.99 7.29
C CYS A 226 0.66 17.82 7.67
N SER A 227 -0.15 17.98 8.71
CA SER A 227 -1.11 16.95 9.14
C SER A 227 -2.15 16.69 8.05
N ALA A 228 -2.73 17.75 7.47
CA ALA A 228 -3.69 17.63 6.37
C ALA A 228 -3.10 16.87 5.18
N LEU A 229 -1.87 17.22 4.77
CA LEU A 229 -1.17 16.58 3.66
C LEU A 229 -1.03 15.07 3.86
N VAL A 230 -0.69 14.62 5.07
CA VAL A 230 -0.59 13.18 5.37
C VAL A 230 -1.92 12.47 5.10
N PHE A 231 -3.04 13.02 5.58
CA PHE A 231 -4.35 12.38 5.40
C PHE A 231 -4.91 12.50 3.98
N GLU A 232 -4.59 13.57 3.25
CA GLU A 232 -4.86 13.66 1.81
C GLU A 232 -4.12 12.57 1.05
N LEU A 233 -2.84 12.35 1.35
CA LEU A 233 -2.06 11.27 0.75
C LEU A 233 -2.65 9.91 1.10
N LEU A 234 -2.94 9.65 2.38
CA LEU A 234 -3.56 8.39 2.80
C LEU A 234 -4.87 8.12 2.06
N ASP A 235 -5.69 9.14 1.81
CA ASP A 235 -6.92 9.01 1.02
C ASP A 235 -6.64 8.50 -0.41
N THR A 236 -5.64 9.07 -1.09
CA THR A 236 -5.20 8.57 -2.40
C THR A 236 -4.66 7.13 -2.36
N LYS A 237 -4.18 6.69 -1.19
CA LYS A 237 -3.58 5.37 -0.99
C LYS A 237 -4.55 4.30 -0.50
N LYS A 238 -5.80 4.66 -0.15
CA LYS A 238 -6.84 3.72 0.32
C LYS A 238 -7.03 2.52 -0.60
N ILE A 239 -6.94 2.73 -1.91
CA ILE A 239 -7.03 1.66 -2.92
C ILE A 239 -5.65 1.09 -3.24
N TYR A 240 -4.64 1.95 -3.32
CA TYR A 240 -3.31 1.58 -3.76
C TYR A 240 -2.63 0.58 -2.82
N HIS A 241 -2.56 0.84 -1.50
CA HIS A 241 -1.86 -0.08 -0.58
C HIS A 241 -2.45 -1.50 -0.58
N PRO A 242 -3.78 -1.69 -0.44
CA PRO A 242 -4.37 -3.03 -0.57
C PRO A 242 -4.11 -3.68 -1.93
N SER A 243 -4.08 -2.89 -3.01
CA SER A 243 -3.79 -3.42 -4.36
C SER A 243 -2.37 -3.97 -4.49
N VAL A 244 -1.37 -3.41 -3.78
CA VAL A 244 0.00 -3.91 -3.78
C VAL A 244 0.05 -5.32 -3.18
N SER A 245 -0.60 -5.51 -2.03
CA SER A 245 -0.69 -6.84 -1.41
C SER A 245 -1.48 -7.82 -2.28
N MET A 246 -2.64 -7.41 -2.81
CA MET A 246 -3.45 -8.25 -3.68
C MET A 246 -2.70 -8.73 -4.92
N ARG A 247 -1.91 -7.86 -5.57
CA ARG A 247 -1.06 -8.27 -6.70
C ARG A 247 -0.01 -9.30 -6.29
N THR A 248 0.50 -9.22 -5.06
CA THR A 248 1.43 -10.24 -4.53
C THR A 248 0.73 -11.57 -4.33
N TYR A 249 -0.50 -11.58 -3.78
CA TYR A 249 -1.32 -12.80 -3.70
C TYR A 249 -1.59 -13.43 -5.07
N ASN A 250 -1.91 -12.61 -6.07
CA ASN A 250 -2.14 -13.09 -7.43
C ASN A 250 -0.92 -13.80 -8.03
N LEU A 251 0.30 -13.42 -7.65
CA LEU A 251 1.51 -14.11 -8.07
C LEU A 251 1.68 -15.48 -7.40
N VAL A 252 1.13 -15.69 -6.20
CA VAL A 252 1.14 -17.00 -5.52
C VAL A 252 0.34 -18.01 -6.35
N GLU A 253 -0.78 -17.60 -6.94
CA GLU A 253 -1.63 -18.47 -7.76
C GLU A 253 -0.89 -19.06 -8.96
N TYR A 254 0.12 -18.36 -9.50
CA TYR A 254 0.90 -18.86 -10.63
C TYR A 254 1.63 -20.17 -10.31
N PHE A 255 1.93 -20.43 -9.05
CA PHE A 255 2.57 -21.67 -8.61
C PHE A 255 1.62 -22.87 -8.65
N PHE A 256 0.31 -22.64 -8.55
CA PHE A 256 -0.70 -23.70 -8.47
C PHE A 256 -1.29 -24.08 -9.83
N VAL A 257 -0.90 -23.36 -10.88
CA VAL A 257 -1.30 -23.68 -12.26
C VAL A 257 -0.68 -25.01 -12.70
N LYS A 258 -1.49 -25.88 -13.31
CA LYS A 258 -1.03 -27.17 -13.82
C LYS A 258 0.15 -26.97 -14.78
N GLY A 259 1.27 -27.65 -14.48
CA GLY A 259 2.48 -27.58 -15.30
C GLY A 259 3.36 -26.36 -15.03
N ALA A 260 3.14 -25.63 -13.94
CA ALA A 260 4.04 -24.56 -13.49
C ALA A 260 5.48 -25.07 -13.37
N LYS A 261 6.42 -24.26 -13.83
CA LYS A 261 7.87 -24.52 -13.76
C LYS A 261 8.57 -23.27 -13.27
N ILE A 262 9.67 -23.46 -12.53
CA ILE A 262 10.46 -22.34 -12.01
C ILE A 262 10.92 -21.38 -13.11
N THR A 263 11.22 -21.89 -14.30
CA THR A 263 11.70 -21.11 -15.44
C THR A 263 10.64 -20.21 -16.07
N THR A 264 9.34 -20.44 -15.77
CA THR A 264 8.22 -19.74 -16.42
C THR A 264 7.16 -19.24 -15.43
N VAL A 265 7.28 -19.50 -14.13
CA VAL A 265 6.24 -19.17 -13.14
C VAL A 265 5.98 -17.67 -13.05
N PHE A 266 6.97 -16.82 -13.34
CA PHE A 266 6.80 -15.37 -13.39
C PHE A 266 6.85 -14.78 -14.81
N SER A 267 6.95 -15.62 -15.85
CA SER A 267 6.92 -15.14 -17.23
C SER A 267 5.53 -14.67 -17.62
N GLN A 268 5.43 -13.54 -18.32
CA GLN A 268 4.18 -13.13 -18.94
C GLN A 268 3.94 -13.99 -20.18
N SER A 269 2.78 -14.65 -20.24
CA SER A 269 2.41 -15.43 -21.41
C SER A 269 2.06 -14.51 -22.57
N SER A 270 2.78 -14.61 -23.69
CA SER A 270 2.29 -14.14 -25.00
C SER A 270 1.22 -15.11 -25.52
N SER A 271 0.02 -15.05 -24.95
CA SER A 271 -1.08 -15.85 -25.48
C SER A 271 -1.59 -15.24 -26.78
N LYS A 272 -1.67 -16.04 -27.84
CA LYS A 272 -2.58 -15.72 -28.95
C LYS A 272 -3.99 -15.65 -28.37
N THR A 273 -4.66 -14.52 -28.57
CA THR A 273 -6.08 -14.37 -28.25
C THR A 273 -6.90 -15.26 -29.17
N THR A 274 -8.00 -15.79 -28.64
CA THR A 274 -9.06 -16.42 -29.44
C THR A 274 -10.32 -15.56 -29.35
N GLY A 275 -11.18 -15.61 -30.37
CA GLY A 275 -12.35 -14.73 -30.47
C GLY A 275 -12.03 -13.39 -31.12
N ASP A 276 -13.07 -12.65 -31.52
CA ASP A 276 -12.96 -11.30 -32.10
C ASP A 276 -13.50 -10.20 -31.18
N GLY A 277 -14.11 -10.58 -30.05
CA GLY A 277 -14.63 -9.67 -29.03
C GLY A 277 -15.94 -8.99 -29.38
N LYS A 278 -16.62 -9.33 -30.49
CA LYS A 278 -17.83 -8.60 -30.90
C LYS A 278 -19.08 -8.94 -30.11
N SER A 279 -19.14 -10.14 -29.54
CA SER A 279 -20.24 -10.57 -28.68
C SER A 279 -19.75 -11.43 -27.51
N GLN A 280 -20.65 -11.80 -26.60
CA GLN A 280 -20.33 -12.69 -25.49
C GLN A 280 -19.82 -14.06 -25.99
N GLU A 281 -20.38 -14.58 -27.08
CA GLU A 281 -20.01 -15.86 -27.68
C GLU A 281 -18.63 -15.82 -28.35
N THR A 282 -18.26 -14.67 -28.93
CA THR A 282 -16.97 -14.48 -29.61
C THR A 282 -15.97 -13.68 -28.77
N ALA A 283 -16.21 -13.56 -27.47
CA ALA A 283 -15.42 -12.76 -26.54
C ALA A 283 -13.91 -13.09 -26.64
N LEU A 284 -13.07 -12.06 -26.57
CA LEU A 284 -11.62 -12.21 -26.52
C LEU A 284 -11.24 -13.07 -25.32
N PHE A 285 -10.59 -14.20 -25.58
CA PHE A 285 -10.18 -15.13 -24.54
C PHE A 285 -8.67 -15.34 -24.56
N PHE A 286 -8.06 -15.15 -23.40
CA PHE A 286 -6.63 -15.30 -23.16
C PHE A 286 -6.40 -16.64 -22.48
N SER A 287 -6.36 -17.72 -23.26
CA SER A 287 -6.38 -19.11 -22.75
C SER A 287 -5.21 -19.50 -21.85
N LYS A 288 -4.12 -18.71 -21.84
CA LYS A 288 -2.97 -18.92 -20.95
C LYS A 288 -2.95 -17.97 -19.75
N ALA A 289 -3.95 -17.11 -19.59
CA ALA A 289 -4.10 -16.32 -18.38
C ALA A 289 -4.32 -17.27 -17.20
N ARG A 290 -3.53 -17.11 -16.14
CA ARG A 290 -3.54 -17.98 -14.97
C ARG A 290 -4.61 -17.60 -13.97
N ASN A 291 -4.99 -16.33 -13.96
CA ASN A 291 -6.05 -15.78 -13.13
C ASN A 291 -6.71 -14.57 -13.79
N ALA A 292 -7.77 -14.06 -13.17
CA ALA A 292 -8.53 -12.92 -13.68
C ALA A 292 -7.67 -11.64 -13.84
N PRO A 293 -6.83 -11.25 -12.86
CA PRO A 293 -5.97 -10.07 -13.01
C PRO A 293 -4.99 -10.17 -14.18
N GLU A 294 -4.43 -11.36 -14.44
CA GLU A 294 -3.59 -11.58 -15.62
C GLU A 294 -4.40 -11.47 -16.92
N ALA A 295 -5.60 -12.04 -16.98
CA ALA A 295 -6.47 -11.93 -18.16
C ALA A 295 -6.82 -10.46 -18.49
N ILE A 296 -7.13 -9.66 -17.47
CA ILE A 296 -7.40 -8.22 -17.61
C ILE A 296 -6.14 -7.48 -18.10
N THR A 297 -4.97 -7.83 -17.58
CA THR A 297 -3.69 -7.23 -18.02
C THR A 297 -3.38 -7.56 -19.47
N LEU A 298 -3.60 -8.81 -19.89
CA LEU A 298 -3.43 -9.23 -21.28
C LEU A 298 -4.44 -8.57 -22.21
N ALA A 299 -5.67 -8.33 -21.76
CA ALA A 299 -6.67 -7.57 -22.51
C ALA A 299 -6.23 -6.12 -22.75
N LYS A 300 -5.75 -5.42 -21.71
CA LYS A 300 -5.21 -4.06 -21.87
C LYS A 300 -4.03 -4.04 -22.84
N ALA A 301 -3.07 -4.95 -22.69
CA ALA A 301 -1.93 -5.06 -23.59
C ALA A 301 -2.35 -5.37 -25.05
N TYR A 302 -3.43 -6.13 -25.24
CA TYR A 302 -4.02 -6.36 -26.56
C TYR A 302 -4.57 -5.05 -27.15
N PHE A 303 -5.36 -4.29 -26.39
CA PHE A 303 -5.91 -3.01 -26.88
C PHE A 303 -4.80 -2.00 -27.19
N ASP A 304 -3.82 -1.85 -26.31
CA ASP A 304 -2.66 -0.95 -26.50
C ASP A 304 -1.90 -1.31 -27.79
N LYS A 305 -1.64 -2.61 -28.02
CA LYS A 305 -0.93 -3.10 -29.21
C LYS A 305 -1.69 -2.81 -30.51
N HIS A 306 -3.02 -2.74 -30.47
CA HIS A 306 -3.86 -2.46 -31.63
C HIS A 306 -4.29 -0.98 -31.70
N ASN A 307 -3.74 -0.12 -30.84
CA ASN A 307 -4.11 1.30 -30.71
C ASN A 307 -5.62 1.52 -30.46
N ILE A 308 -6.27 0.58 -29.77
CA ILE A 308 -7.69 0.67 -29.40
C ILE A 308 -7.78 1.40 -28.06
N LYS A 309 -8.45 2.56 -28.04
CA LYS A 309 -8.59 3.35 -26.81
C LYS A 309 -9.73 2.79 -25.96
N VAL A 310 -9.45 2.42 -24.71
CA VAL A 310 -10.47 2.00 -23.74
C VAL A 310 -11.03 3.22 -23.01
N ASN A 311 -12.35 3.39 -23.07
CA ASN A 311 -13.10 4.48 -22.43
C ASN A 311 -13.80 4.04 -21.14
N GLY A 312 -14.14 2.75 -21.03
CA GLY A 312 -14.87 2.21 -19.88
C GLY A 312 -14.81 0.69 -19.83
N ARG A 313 -15.18 0.15 -18.67
CA ARG A 313 -15.35 -1.29 -18.46
C ARG A 313 -16.52 -1.54 -17.52
N HIS A 314 -17.39 -2.48 -17.87
CA HIS A 314 -18.45 -2.97 -17.00
C HIS A 314 -18.63 -4.49 -17.13
N ASN A 315 -19.30 -5.10 -16.15
CA ASN A 315 -19.61 -6.54 -16.18
C ASN A 315 -20.83 -6.78 -17.07
N GLY A 316 -20.65 -7.55 -18.15
CA GLY A 316 -21.70 -7.94 -19.09
C GLY A 316 -22.40 -9.27 -18.74
N GLY A 317 -21.94 -9.97 -17.69
CA GLY A 317 -22.56 -11.18 -17.19
C GLY A 317 -21.56 -12.23 -16.69
N ILE A 318 -22.07 -13.25 -16.00
CA ILE A 318 -21.30 -14.42 -15.55
C ILE A 318 -21.93 -15.66 -16.15
N SER A 319 -21.13 -16.52 -16.80
CA SER A 319 -21.62 -17.78 -17.37
C SER A 319 -20.49 -18.79 -17.47
N ASN A 320 -20.78 -20.07 -17.19
CA ASN A 320 -19.87 -21.20 -17.32
C ASN A 320 -18.52 -21.02 -16.61
N GLY A 321 -18.50 -20.37 -15.43
CA GLY A 321 -17.25 -20.11 -14.69
C GLY A 321 -16.41 -18.98 -15.29
N TYR A 322 -16.99 -18.12 -16.13
CA TYR A 322 -16.33 -16.94 -16.69
C TYR A 322 -17.13 -15.66 -16.42
N ILE A 323 -16.41 -14.59 -16.12
CA ILE A 323 -16.90 -13.22 -16.13
C ILE A 323 -16.69 -12.70 -17.55
N TYR A 324 -17.72 -12.08 -18.11
CA TYR A 324 -17.64 -11.43 -19.41
C TYR A 324 -17.59 -9.94 -19.18
N ASP A 325 -16.38 -9.38 -19.21
CA ASP A 325 -16.19 -7.94 -19.15
C ASP A 325 -16.46 -7.31 -20.50
N VAL A 326 -17.20 -6.21 -20.51
CA VAL A 326 -17.41 -5.38 -21.69
C VAL A 326 -16.52 -4.16 -21.58
N PHE A 327 -15.59 -4.01 -22.52
CA PHE A 327 -14.73 -2.86 -22.67
C PHE A 327 -15.35 -1.92 -23.70
N GLU A 328 -15.71 -0.72 -23.28
CA GLU A 328 -16.14 0.33 -24.19
C GLU A 328 -14.91 0.97 -24.80
N THR A 329 -14.80 0.93 -26.14
CA THR A 329 -13.60 1.41 -26.84
C THR A 329 -13.92 2.40 -27.96
N SER A 330 -12.88 2.99 -28.55
CA SER A 330 -12.99 3.80 -29.78
C SER A 330 -13.62 3.05 -30.95
N ASP A 331 -13.52 1.73 -30.96
CA ASP A 331 -13.89 0.88 -32.09
C ASP A 331 -15.19 0.10 -31.81
N GLY A 332 -15.90 0.48 -30.74
CA GLY A 332 -17.10 -0.20 -30.25
C GLY A 332 -16.86 -1.00 -28.97
N ALA A 333 -17.87 -1.78 -28.56
CA ALA A 333 -17.78 -2.60 -27.37
C ALA A 333 -17.03 -3.90 -27.67
N PHE A 334 -16.01 -4.22 -26.85
CA PHE A 334 -15.29 -5.47 -26.89
C PHE A 334 -15.63 -6.33 -25.68
N TRP A 335 -16.13 -7.53 -25.92
CA TRP A 335 -16.35 -8.56 -24.92
C TRP A 335 -15.05 -9.31 -24.65
N VAL A 336 -14.68 -9.41 -23.38
CA VAL A 336 -13.49 -10.12 -22.90
C VAL A 336 -13.91 -11.19 -21.91
N LYS A 337 -13.52 -12.44 -22.21
CA LYS A 337 -13.77 -13.60 -21.36
C LYS A 337 -12.66 -13.71 -20.32
N VAL A 338 -13.01 -13.47 -19.07
CA VAL A 338 -12.12 -13.53 -17.91
C VAL A 338 -12.50 -14.74 -17.08
N PRO A 339 -11.57 -15.64 -16.71
CA PRO A 339 -11.90 -16.73 -15.79
C PRO A 339 -12.50 -16.12 -14.52
N VAL A 340 -13.68 -16.58 -14.09
CA VAL A 340 -14.18 -16.25 -12.75
C VAL A 340 -13.06 -16.64 -11.82
N TYR A 341 -12.77 -15.74 -10.89
CA TYR A 341 -11.75 -15.87 -9.87
C TYR A 341 -11.82 -17.27 -9.25
N GLN A 342 -11.10 -18.23 -9.82
CA GLN A 342 -10.70 -19.44 -9.13
C GLN A 342 -9.55 -19.03 -8.25
N SER A 343 -9.85 -18.16 -7.28
CA SER A 343 -8.87 -17.82 -6.29
C SER A 343 -8.45 -19.10 -5.60
N LEU A 344 -7.36 -19.02 -4.87
CA LEU A 344 -7.08 -19.95 -3.79
C LEU A 344 -8.35 -20.55 -3.11
N ILE A 345 -9.44 -19.77 -2.97
CA ILE A 345 -10.77 -20.05 -2.39
C ILE A 345 -11.73 -20.94 -3.21
N ALA A 346 -11.54 -21.18 -4.52
CA ALA A 346 -12.52 -21.93 -5.31
C ALA A 346 -11.99 -23.30 -5.75
N ASP A 347 -11.96 -24.22 -4.79
CA ASP A 347 -12.18 -25.65 -5.03
C ASP A 347 -13.50 -26.05 -4.34
N PHE A 348 -14.62 -25.84 -5.04
CA PHE A 348 -15.81 -26.69 -5.02
C PHE A 348 -16.37 -26.76 -6.44
#